data_AF-A0A6J3BXZ5-F1
#
_entry.id   AF-A0A6J3BXZ5-F1
#
_cell.length_a   1.000
_cell.length_b   1.000
_cell.length_c   1.000
_cell.angle_alpha   90.00
_cell.angle_beta   90.00
_cell.angle_gamma   90.00
#
_symmetry.space_group_name_H-M   'P 1'
#
loop_
_entity.id
_entity.type
_entity.pdbx_description
1 polymer ?
#
loop_
_entity_poly.entity_id
_entity_poly.type
_entity_poly.pdbx_seq_one_letter_code
_entity_poly.pdbx_strand_id
1 'polypeptide(L)'
;MEVTRKNFKETLPLVKASIQRSDFLVIDTEFTGLMNGRELSMFDTPAEYYTKVLNSSSEFLLIQFGLCAFCFDEAENHYVNEAYNFYLFPRGRPGPEKMFLCQSSSLDFLATQGFDFNKLIRDGISYMTGPVESRLREALLEKQKNYNSAKQLIPIPQEHKQQIRDICERVKQFVNKSEESEMVIDRCNPFVRRLLFQELGQKFKDEVFVDSRTLENKDRVIVVTRLTSENHSSSKIEQKTKKEWEELEDAVGFSKVAQMISESHLAYQRQVVNCFAHCVSDLGQTPTDWRAELNPSRLVARSLSSSGT
;
A
#
# COMPACT_ATOMS: atom_id res chain seq x y z
N MET A 1 1.61 11.15 -18.34
CA MET A 1 2.22 11.59 -17.06
C MET A 1 2.85 10.41 -16.35
N GLU A 2 4.08 10.53 -15.86
CA GLU A 2 4.68 9.50 -15.00
C GLU A 2 4.20 9.66 -13.56
N VAL A 3 3.67 8.58 -12.98
CA VAL A 3 3.12 8.56 -11.64
C VAL A 3 3.93 7.61 -10.77
N THR A 4 4.45 8.16 -9.68
CA THR A 4 5.26 7.48 -8.67
C THR A 4 4.67 7.79 -7.30
N ARG A 5 5.17 7.14 -6.25
CA ARG A 5 4.75 7.42 -4.87
C ARG A 5 4.80 8.90 -4.49
N LYS A 6 5.74 9.66 -5.05
CA LYS A 6 5.96 11.07 -4.72
C LYS A 6 4.81 11.97 -5.16
N ASN A 7 4.23 11.73 -6.33
CA ASN A 7 3.16 12.55 -6.91
C ASN A 7 1.79 11.83 -6.95
N PHE A 8 1.71 10.57 -6.50
CA PHE A 8 0.48 9.77 -6.57
C PHE A 8 -0.71 10.43 -5.88
N LYS A 9 -0.54 10.97 -4.66
CA LYS A 9 -1.63 11.63 -3.90
C LYS A 9 -2.22 12.82 -4.65
N GLU A 10 -1.37 13.65 -5.21
CA GLU A 10 -1.75 14.87 -5.95
C GLU A 10 -2.37 14.52 -7.31
N THR A 11 -1.93 13.40 -7.90
CA THR A 11 -2.41 12.90 -9.19
C THR A 11 -3.77 12.20 -9.08
N LEU A 12 -4.09 11.60 -7.94
CA LEU A 12 -5.27 10.75 -7.79
C LEU A 12 -6.61 11.45 -8.16
N PRO A 13 -6.85 12.72 -7.77
CA PRO A 13 -8.05 13.45 -8.21
C PRO A 13 -8.11 13.67 -9.73
N LEU A 14 -6.96 13.91 -10.37
CA LEU A 14 -6.88 14.08 -11.82
C LEU A 14 -7.24 12.78 -12.54
N VAL A 15 -6.63 11.66 -12.11
CA VAL A 15 -6.93 10.33 -12.66
C VAL A 15 -8.41 9.99 -12.52
N LYS A 16 -9.01 10.28 -11.35
CA LYS A 16 -10.44 10.08 -11.12
C LYS A 16 -11.29 10.89 -12.09
N ALA A 17 -10.98 12.17 -12.29
CA ALA A 17 -11.69 13.03 -13.23
C ALA A 17 -11.55 12.56 -14.68
N SER A 18 -10.34 12.13 -15.08
CA SER A 18 -10.08 11.55 -16.40
C SER A 18 -10.94 10.30 -16.65
N ILE A 19 -10.98 9.37 -15.70
CA ILE A 19 -11.79 8.15 -15.79
C ILE A 19 -13.28 8.50 -15.88
N GLN A 20 -13.76 9.46 -15.09
CA GLN A 20 -15.18 9.82 -15.08
C GLN A 20 -15.65 10.51 -16.36
N ARG A 21 -14.75 11.24 -17.04
CA ARG A 21 -15.06 11.95 -18.29
C ARG A 21 -14.86 11.09 -19.54
N SER A 22 -14.04 10.05 -19.47
CA SER A 22 -13.71 9.24 -20.64
C SER A 22 -14.87 8.39 -21.14
N ASP A 23 -14.92 8.21 -22.46
CA ASP A 23 -15.82 7.27 -23.13
C ASP A 23 -15.30 5.83 -23.03
N PHE A 24 -13.98 5.67 -23.11
CA PHE A 24 -13.32 4.37 -22.96
C PHE A 24 -11.89 4.52 -22.43
N LEU A 25 -11.38 3.42 -21.87
CA LEU A 25 -10.03 3.33 -21.32
C LEU A 25 -9.17 2.36 -22.14
N VAL A 26 -7.89 2.66 -22.27
CA VAL A 26 -6.89 1.74 -22.83
C VAL A 26 -5.85 1.45 -21.76
N ILE A 27 -5.53 0.17 -21.59
CA ILE A 27 -4.62 -0.31 -20.56
C ILE A 27 -3.48 -1.09 -21.22
N ASP A 28 -2.27 -0.76 -20.80
CA ASP A 28 -1.05 -1.50 -21.13
C ASP A 28 -0.21 -1.72 -19.87
N THR A 29 0.61 -2.76 -19.84
CA THR A 29 1.26 -3.19 -18.58
C THR A 29 2.60 -3.85 -18.84
N GLU A 30 3.56 -3.57 -17.96
CA GLU A 30 4.89 -4.17 -17.99
C GLU A 30 5.11 -5.13 -16.82
N PHE A 31 5.83 -6.22 -17.08
CA PHE A 31 6.03 -7.32 -16.13
C PHE A 31 7.49 -7.66 -15.90
N THR A 32 7.81 -8.22 -14.74
CA THR A 32 9.16 -8.80 -14.49
C THR A 32 9.41 -10.09 -15.28
N GLY A 33 8.37 -10.68 -15.87
CA GLY A 33 8.42 -11.84 -16.74
C GLY A 33 7.02 -12.19 -17.24
N LEU A 34 6.94 -13.03 -18.27
CA LEU A 34 5.67 -13.33 -18.95
C LEU A 34 5.11 -14.70 -18.58
N MET A 35 5.97 -15.73 -18.59
CA MET A 35 5.56 -17.09 -18.29
C MET A 35 6.76 -17.96 -17.96
N ASN A 36 6.51 -18.92 -17.08
CA ASN A 36 7.38 -20.06 -16.85
C ASN A 36 6.93 -21.15 -17.84
N GLY A 37 7.53 -21.17 -19.04
CA GLY A 37 7.07 -21.94 -20.21
C GLY A 37 7.09 -23.47 -20.09
N ARG A 38 7.12 -24.03 -18.88
CA ARG A 38 7.22 -25.47 -18.62
C ARG A 38 5.86 -26.18 -18.52
N GLU A 39 4.75 -25.45 -18.39
CA GLU A 39 3.45 -26.07 -18.07
C GLU A 39 2.38 -25.99 -19.16
N LEU A 40 2.59 -25.19 -20.21
CA LEU A 40 1.59 -24.99 -21.29
C LEU A 40 1.66 -26.13 -22.31
N SER A 41 0.50 -26.72 -22.61
CA SER A 41 0.33 -27.73 -23.65
C SER A 41 -0.54 -27.19 -24.78
N MET A 42 -0.20 -27.51 -26.03
CA MET A 42 -1.03 -27.18 -27.19
C MET A 42 -2.40 -27.86 -27.17
N PHE A 43 -2.56 -28.88 -26.33
CA PHE A 43 -3.80 -29.64 -26.16
C PHE A 43 -4.62 -29.19 -24.94
N ASP A 44 -4.19 -28.14 -24.24
CA ASP A 44 -4.94 -27.58 -23.13
C ASP A 44 -6.30 -27.07 -23.61
N THR A 45 -7.35 -27.42 -22.88
CA THR A 45 -8.64 -26.74 -23.02
C THR A 45 -8.50 -25.27 -22.65
N PRO A 46 -9.37 -24.37 -23.14
CA PRO A 46 -9.31 -22.95 -22.76
C PRO A 46 -9.30 -22.71 -21.23
N ALA A 47 -9.97 -23.55 -20.46
CA ALA A 47 -10.00 -23.47 -19.00
C ALA A 47 -8.67 -23.89 -18.35
N GLU A 48 -8.03 -24.95 -18.85
CA GLU A 48 -6.73 -25.41 -18.38
C GLU A 48 -5.64 -24.41 -18.75
N TYR A 49 -5.67 -23.90 -19.99
CA TYR A 49 -4.76 -22.86 -20.45
C TYR A 49 -4.86 -21.62 -19.58
N TYR A 50 -6.07 -21.12 -19.31
CA TYR A 50 -6.29 -19.98 -18.41
C TYR A 50 -5.71 -20.23 -17.02
N THR A 51 -5.97 -21.41 -16.43
CA THR A 51 -5.51 -21.73 -15.08
C THR A 51 -3.97 -21.76 -15.02
N LYS A 52 -3.33 -22.36 -16.03
CA LYS A 52 -1.87 -22.43 -16.12
C LYS A 52 -1.24 -21.05 -16.32
N VAL A 53 -1.81 -20.24 -17.21
CA VAL A 53 -1.37 -18.86 -17.41
C VAL A 53 -1.54 -18.05 -16.13
N LEU A 54 -2.68 -18.16 -15.44
CA LEU A 54 -2.93 -17.45 -14.18
C LEU A 54 -1.90 -17.82 -13.11
N ASN A 55 -1.68 -19.12 -12.91
CA ASN A 55 -0.72 -19.61 -11.92
C ASN A 55 0.70 -19.15 -12.25
N SER A 56 1.14 -19.31 -13.50
CA SER A 56 2.49 -18.90 -13.89
C SER A 56 2.69 -17.38 -13.87
N SER A 57 1.65 -16.61 -14.25
CA SER A 57 1.70 -15.15 -14.26
C SER A 57 1.81 -14.60 -12.83
N SER A 58 1.19 -15.27 -11.85
CA SER A 58 1.19 -14.83 -10.45
C SER A 58 2.57 -14.77 -9.79
N GLU A 59 3.57 -15.46 -10.35
CA GLU A 59 4.95 -15.46 -9.86
C GLU A 59 5.74 -14.20 -10.27
N PHE A 60 5.30 -13.48 -11.30
CA PHE A 60 5.94 -12.26 -11.80
C PHE A 60 5.15 -11.02 -11.40
N LEU A 61 5.85 -9.89 -11.19
CA LEU A 61 5.20 -8.64 -10.80
C LEU A 61 4.74 -7.85 -12.01
N LEU A 62 3.56 -7.22 -11.87
CA LEU A 62 3.19 -6.04 -12.64
C LEU A 62 3.96 -4.83 -12.08
N ILE A 63 4.85 -4.27 -12.89
CA ILE A 63 5.79 -3.21 -12.46
C ILE A 63 5.49 -1.84 -13.08
N GLN A 64 4.75 -1.81 -14.18
CA GLN A 64 4.22 -0.57 -14.71
C GLN A 64 2.80 -0.79 -15.24
N PHE A 65 1.92 0.15 -14.94
CA PHE A 65 0.56 0.18 -15.44
C PHE A 65 0.36 1.45 -16.26
N GLY A 66 0.20 1.31 -17.56
CA GLY A 66 -0.22 2.35 -18.49
C GLY A 66 -1.74 2.45 -18.54
N LEU A 67 -2.28 3.64 -18.31
CA LEU A 67 -3.70 3.96 -18.42
C LEU A 67 -3.87 5.15 -19.34
N CYS A 68 -4.68 5.01 -20.38
CA CYS A 68 -5.05 6.11 -21.27
C CYS A 68 -6.58 6.26 -21.31
N ALA A 69 -7.06 7.42 -20.86
CA ALA A 69 -8.47 7.77 -20.84
C ALA A 69 -8.80 8.58 -22.11
N PHE A 70 -9.72 8.09 -22.95
CA PHE A 70 -10.12 8.75 -24.19
C PHE A 70 -11.50 9.38 -24.04
N CYS A 71 -11.66 10.61 -24.52
CA CYS A 71 -12.92 11.34 -24.56
C CYS A 71 -13.07 11.99 -25.94
N PHE A 72 -14.25 11.88 -26.54
CA PHE A 72 -14.56 12.53 -27.80
C PHE A 72 -14.90 14.00 -27.56
N ASP A 73 -14.11 14.89 -28.16
CA ASP A 73 -14.42 16.32 -28.16
C ASP A 73 -15.38 16.62 -29.32
N GLU A 74 -16.65 16.87 -28.99
CA GLU A 74 -17.67 17.21 -29.98
C GLU A 74 -17.42 18.56 -30.66
N ALA A 75 -16.78 19.52 -29.97
CA ALA A 75 -16.52 20.84 -30.52
C ALA A 75 -15.43 20.80 -31.60
N GLU A 76 -14.38 20.02 -31.34
CA GLU A 76 -13.23 19.87 -32.23
C GLU A 76 -13.29 18.60 -33.11
N ASN A 77 -14.35 17.80 -32.98
CA ASN A 77 -14.64 16.57 -33.74
C ASN A 77 -13.47 15.57 -33.79
N HIS A 78 -12.76 15.37 -32.67
CA HIS A 78 -11.68 14.39 -32.54
C HIS A 78 -11.58 13.85 -31.11
N TYR A 79 -10.87 12.73 -30.93
CA TYR A 79 -10.60 12.19 -29.60
C TYR A 79 -9.44 12.90 -28.92
N VAL A 80 -9.66 13.32 -27.67
CA VAL A 80 -8.62 13.76 -26.75
C VAL A 80 -8.30 12.65 -25.75
N ASN A 81 -7.06 12.62 -25.28
CA ASN A 81 -6.61 11.56 -24.37
C ASN A 81 -5.75 12.06 -23.21
N GLU A 82 -5.89 11.39 -22.07
CA GLU A 82 -5.10 11.62 -20.87
C GLU A 82 -4.39 10.31 -20.47
N ALA A 83 -3.07 10.28 -20.60
CA ALA A 83 -2.25 9.09 -20.38
C ALA A 83 -1.45 9.15 -19.06
N TYR A 84 -1.39 8.04 -18.35
CA TYR A 84 -0.74 7.87 -17.05
C TYR A 84 0.10 6.59 -17.03
N ASN A 85 1.34 6.68 -16.58
CA ASN A 85 2.24 5.54 -16.40
C ASN A 85 2.55 5.38 -14.90
N PHE A 86 1.92 4.43 -14.25
CA PHE A 86 2.09 4.15 -12.82
C PHE A 86 3.21 3.13 -12.62
N TYR A 87 4.25 3.50 -11.87
CA TYR A 87 5.29 2.56 -11.45
C TYR A 87 4.83 1.85 -10.18
N LEU A 88 4.76 0.52 -10.19
CA LEU A 88 4.19 -0.27 -9.09
C LEU A 88 5.24 -1.15 -8.43
N PHE A 89 5.34 -1.12 -7.11
CA PHE A 89 6.28 -1.97 -6.39
C PHE A 89 5.73 -2.38 -5.02
N PRO A 90 5.59 -3.69 -4.72
CA PRO A 90 5.02 -4.18 -3.48
C PRO A 90 5.95 -3.85 -2.29
N ARG A 91 5.39 -3.29 -1.23
CA ARG A 91 6.15 -2.92 -0.02
C ARG A 91 5.67 -3.74 1.17
N GLY A 92 6.61 -4.40 1.86
CA GLY A 92 6.32 -5.26 3.01
C GLY A 92 5.91 -4.55 4.30
N ARG A 93 5.61 -3.25 4.28
CA ARG A 93 5.07 -2.52 5.44
C ARG A 93 4.13 -1.40 4.98
N PRO A 94 2.93 -1.29 5.55
CA PRO A 94 2.23 -2.24 6.44
C PRO A 94 1.73 -3.53 5.75
N GLY A 95 1.89 -3.66 4.42
CA GLY A 95 1.47 -4.84 3.65
C GLY A 95 2.34 -6.09 3.85
N PRO A 96 1.94 -7.24 3.29
CA PRO A 96 2.75 -8.45 3.32
C PRO A 96 4.03 -8.30 2.48
N GLU A 97 5.11 -8.96 2.91
CA GLU A 97 6.33 -9.08 2.09
C GLU A 97 6.05 -10.00 0.90
N LYS A 98 6.40 -9.55 -0.31
CA LYS A 98 6.17 -10.27 -1.56
C LYS A 98 7.48 -10.72 -2.16
N MET A 99 7.62 -12.02 -2.37
CA MET A 99 8.67 -12.62 -3.18
C MET A 99 8.16 -12.75 -4.62
N PHE A 100 9.02 -12.53 -5.59
CA PHE A 100 8.65 -12.58 -7.00
C PHE A 100 9.82 -13.05 -7.87
N LEU A 101 9.48 -13.59 -9.04
CA LEU A 101 10.44 -14.03 -10.05
C LEU A 101 10.71 -12.92 -11.08
N CYS A 102 11.87 -13.04 -11.72
CA CYS A 102 12.27 -12.20 -12.83
C CYS A 102 12.75 -13.08 -13.98
N GLN A 103 12.28 -12.77 -15.19
CA GLN A 103 12.74 -13.38 -16.42
C GLN A 103 13.80 -12.48 -17.04
N SER A 104 15.01 -13.02 -17.24
CA SER A 104 16.16 -12.25 -17.75
C SER A 104 15.87 -11.54 -19.07
N SER A 105 15.24 -12.22 -20.02
CA SER A 105 14.89 -11.63 -21.33
C SER A 105 13.89 -10.48 -21.23
N SER A 106 12.94 -10.54 -20.28
CA SER A 106 11.96 -9.48 -20.07
C SER A 106 12.62 -8.24 -19.46
N LEU A 107 13.49 -8.44 -18.47
CA LEU A 107 14.26 -7.34 -17.89
C LEU A 107 15.22 -6.70 -18.91
N ASP A 108 15.88 -7.51 -19.74
CA ASP A 108 16.79 -7.04 -20.80
C ASP A 108 16.05 -6.21 -21.87
N PHE A 109 14.87 -6.68 -22.30
CA PHE A 109 14.01 -5.92 -23.20
C PHE A 109 13.62 -4.56 -22.60
N LEU A 110 13.11 -4.55 -21.37
CA LEU A 110 12.72 -3.33 -20.67
C LEU A 110 13.90 -2.37 -20.49
N ALA A 111 15.08 -2.89 -20.12
CA ALA A 111 16.31 -2.10 -20.01
C ALA A 111 16.68 -1.45 -21.35
N THR A 112 16.56 -2.19 -22.45
CA THR A 112 16.82 -1.69 -23.81
C THR A 112 15.83 -0.60 -24.23
N GLN A 113 14.58 -0.67 -23.78
CA GLN A 113 13.57 0.37 -24.01
C GLN A 113 13.70 1.56 -23.05
N GLY A 114 14.72 1.59 -22.17
CA GLY A 114 14.97 2.70 -21.26
C GLY A 114 14.13 2.68 -19.97
N PHE A 115 13.61 1.52 -19.57
CA PHE A 115 12.88 1.37 -18.32
C PHE A 115 13.77 1.65 -17.10
N ASP A 116 13.31 2.53 -16.20
CA ASP A 116 14.07 2.91 -15.00
C ASP A 116 13.72 2.02 -13.79
N PHE A 117 14.48 0.93 -13.63
CA PHE A 117 14.35 0.03 -12.48
C PHE A 117 14.66 0.68 -11.13
N ASN A 118 15.51 1.72 -11.10
CA ASN A 118 15.80 2.43 -9.86
C ASN A 118 14.58 3.25 -9.42
N LYS A 119 13.91 3.91 -10.37
CA LYS A 119 12.63 4.61 -10.13
C LYS A 119 11.56 3.64 -9.65
N LEU A 120 11.43 2.47 -10.29
CA LEU A 120 10.52 1.41 -9.87
C LEU A 120 10.72 1.02 -8.40
N ILE A 121 11.93 0.60 -8.02
CA ILE A 121 12.19 0.03 -6.69
C ILE A 121 12.15 1.12 -5.61
N ARG A 122 12.72 2.29 -5.88
CA ARG A 122 12.83 3.38 -4.91
C ARG A 122 11.49 4.09 -4.70
N ASP A 123 10.81 4.41 -5.81
CA ASP A 123 9.69 5.34 -5.86
C ASP A 123 8.38 4.69 -6.36
N GLY A 124 8.34 3.38 -6.55
CA GLY A 124 7.14 2.62 -6.90
C GLY A 124 6.01 2.78 -5.89
N ILE A 125 4.79 2.82 -6.43
CA ILE A 125 3.54 2.92 -5.69
C ILE A 125 3.20 1.53 -5.14
N SER A 126 2.88 1.47 -3.85
CA SER A 126 2.44 0.22 -3.22
C SER A 126 1.03 -0.15 -3.69
N TYR A 127 0.71 -1.44 -3.60
CA TYR A 127 -0.62 -1.96 -3.86
C TYR A 127 -0.87 -3.18 -2.98
N MET A 128 -2.14 -3.50 -2.75
CA MET A 128 -2.55 -4.72 -2.06
C MET A 128 -3.94 -5.17 -2.53
N THR A 129 -4.26 -6.43 -2.25
CA THR A 129 -5.60 -6.96 -2.57
C THR A 129 -6.63 -6.50 -1.53
N GLY A 130 -7.90 -6.45 -1.94
CA GLY A 130 -9.01 -6.06 -1.05
C GLY A 130 -9.06 -6.85 0.28
N PRO A 131 -8.89 -8.19 0.30
CA PRO A 131 -8.87 -8.94 1.55
C PRO A 131 -7.72 -8.56 2.49
N VAL A 132 -6.54 -8.25 1.94
CA VAL A 132 -5.38 -7.80 2.73
C VAL A 132 -5.66 -6.41 3.31
N GLU A 133 -6.22 -5.51 2.50
CA GLU A 133 -6.63 -4.18 2.96
C GLU A 133 -7.62 -4.26 4.12
N SER A 134 -8.71 -5.01 3.98
CA SER A 134 -9.73 -5.16 5.04
C SER A 134 -9.13 -5.68 6.34
N ARG A 135 -8.29 -6.73 6.26
CA ARG A 135 -7.61 -7.29 7.43
C ARG A 135 -6.70 -6.27 8.12
N LEU A 136 -5.97 -5.45 7.35
CA LEU A 136 -5.10 -4.42 7.92
C LEU A 136 -5.90 -3.27 8.56
N ARG A 137 -7.01 -2.85 7.93
CA ARG A 137 -7.94 -1.85 8.50
C ARG A 137 -8.53 -2.34 9.83
N GLU A 138 -9.01 -3.59 9.87
CA GLU A 138 -9.54 -4.21 11.08
C GLU A 138 -8.48 -4.32 12.19
N ALA A 139 -7.28 -4.82 11.86
CA ALA A 139 -6.19 -4.91 12.83
C ALA A 139 -5.77 -3.55 13.38
N LEU A 140 -5.80 -2.50 12.55
CA LEU A 140 -5.51 -1.13 12.98
C LEU A 140 -6.59 -0.59 13.94
N LEU A 141 -7.86 -0.83 13.64
CA LEU A 141 -8.99 -0.48 14.50
C LEU A 141 -8.94 -1.22 15.84
N GLU A 142 -8.64 -2.53 15.84
CA GLU A 142 -8.49 -3.32 17.06
C GLU A 142 -7.31 -2.83 17.90
N LYS A 143 -6.18 -2.53 17.27
CA LYS A 143 -5.02 -1.93 17.95
C LYS A 143 -5.40 -0.63 18.64
N GLN A 144 -6.18 0.23 17.99
CA GLN A 144 -6.67 1.50 18.54
C GLN A 144 -7.68 1.30 19.68
N LYS A 145 -8.61 0.36 19.55
CA LYS A 145 -9.52 -0.04 20.66
C LYS A 145 -8.74 -0.55 21.87
N ASN A 146 -7.69 -1.32 21.65
CA ASN A 146 -6.82 -1.85 22.70
C ASN A 146 -5.94 -0.80 23.39
N TYR A 147 -5.74 0.38 22.77
CA TYR A 147 -5.14 1.54 23.46
C TYR A 147 -6.11 2.19 24.45
N ASN A 148 -7.41 2.21 24.12
CA ASN A 148 -8.45 2.86 24.93
C ASN A 148 -9.05 1.93 26.00
N SER A 149 -8.98 0.62 25.79
CA SER A 149 -9.38 -0.39 26.78
C SER A 149 -8.38 -0.38 27.95
N ALA A 150 -8.88 -0.13 29.16
CA ALA A 150 -8.11 -0.25 30.39
C ALA A 150 -7.62 -1.70 30.54
N LYS A 151 -6.38 -1.97 30.11
CA LYS A 151 -5.73 -3.27 30.35
C LYS A 151 -5.77 -3.56 31.84
N GLN A 152 -6.09 -4.81 32.19
CA GLN A 152 -5.97 -5.31 33.55
C GLN A 152 -4.60 -4.93 34.11
N LEU A 153 -4.62 -4.21 35.24
CA LEU A 153 -3.40 -3.73 35.88
C LEU A 153 -2.61 -4.93 36.37
N ILE A 154 -1.36 -5.01 35.92
CA ILE A 154 -0.44 -6.05 36.38
C ILE A 154 0.11 -5.56 37.73
N PRO A 155 -0.07 -6.33 38.82
CA PRO A 155 0.59 -6.02 40.08
C PRO A 155 2.11 -6.06 39.89
N ILE A 156 2.80 -5.03 40.37
CA ILE A 156 4.26 -4.95 40.27
C ILE A 156 4.90 -6.00 41.19
N PRO A 157 5.67 -6.97 40.66
CA PRO A 157 6.42 -7.90 41.49
C PRO A 157 7.43 -7.16 42.38
N GLN A 158 7.69 -7.68 43.58
CA GLN A 158 8.58 -7.01 44.54
C GLN A 158 9.98 -6.73 43.97
N GLU A 159 10.50 -7.64 43.14
CA GLU A 159 11.81 -7.55 42.49
C GLU A 159 11.98 -6.29 41.62
N HIS A 160 10.91 -5.82 40.97
CA HIS A 160 10.96 -4.67 40.06
C HIS A 160 10.45 -3.37 40.70
N LYS A 161 9.97 -3.44 41.95
CA LYS A 161 9.33 -2.30 42.62
C LYS A 161 10.30 -1.15 42.87
N GLN A 162 11.56 -1.43 43.19
CA GLN A 162 12.57 -0.39 43.40
C GLN A 162 12.92 0.31 42.07
N GLN A 163 13.26 -0.47 41.05
CA GLN A 163 13.59 0.05 39.73
C GLN A 163 12.50 0.95 39.14
N ILE A 164 11.22 0.54 39.27
CA ILE A 164 10.09 1.34 38.79
C ILE A 164 9.94 2.64 39.60
N ARG A 165 10.14 2.60 40.92
CA ARG A 165 10.12 3.80 41.77
C ARG A 165 11.19 4.79 41.37
N ASP A 166 12.43 4.34 41.19
CA ASP A 166 13.56 5.18 40.81
C ASP A 166 13.30 5.86 39.45
N ILE A 167 12.74 5.12 38.48
CA ILE A 167 12.37 5.68 37.17
C ILE A 167 11.22 6.68 37.29
N CYS A 168 10.20 6.39 38.11
CA CYS A 168 9.11 7.34 38.35
C CYS A 168 9.61 8.64 38.98
N GLU A 169 10.56 8.57 39.91
CA GLU A 169 11.17 9.75 40.52
C GLU A 169 12.00 10.56 39.52
N ARG A 170 12.77 9.90 38.65
CA ARG A 170 13.46 10.57 37.54
C ARG A 170 12.48 11.30 36.62
N VAL A 171 11.35 10.67 36.28
CA VAL A 171 10.30 11.31 35.46
C VAL A 171 9.66 12.51 36.19
N LYS A 172 9.40 12.42 37.51
CA LYS A 172 8.93 13.58 38.31
C LYS A 172 9.92 14.74 38.27
N GLN A 173 11.20 14.45 38.42
CA GLN A 173 12.25 15.47 38.36
C GLN A 173 12.30 16.12 36.98
N PHE A 174 12.19 15.32 35.92
CA PHE A 174 12.12 15.79 34.55
C PHE A 174 10.93 16.74 34.32
N VAL A 175 9.73 16.37 34.76
CA VAL A 175 8.53 17.21 34.62
C VAL A 175 8.67 18.55 35.36
N ASN A 176 9.26 18.53 36.57
CA ASN A 176 9.33 19.70 37.44
C ASN A 176 10.52 20.63 37.18
N LYS A 177 11.66 20.11 36.71
CA LYS A 177 12.95 20.85 36.67
C LYS A 177 13.58 20.98 35.30
N SER A 178 13.16 20.20 34.30
CA SER A 178 13.83 20.20 33.00
C SER A 178 13.24 21.24 32.05
N GLU A 179 14.11 21.93 31.33
CA GLU A 179 13.77 22.74 30.14
C GLU A 179 13.65 21.87 28.87
N GLU A 180 14.16 20.64 28.92
CA GLU A 180 14.08 19.70 27.79
C GLU A 180 12.65 19.17 27.59
N SER A 181 12.24 19.03 26.33
CA SER A 181 10.90 18.56 25.96
C SER A 181 10.76 17.03 26.01
N GLU A 182 11.86 16.29 25.90
CA GLU A 182 11.90 14.83 25.84
C GLU A 182 12.96 14.24 26.78
N MET A 183 12.61 13.14 27.45
CA MET A 183 13.53 12.30 28.23
C MET A 183 13.53 10.89 27.66
N VAL A 184 14.70 10.28 27.53
CA VAL A 184 14.85 8.87 27.13
C VAL A 184 15.11 8.02 28.36
N ILE A 185 14.36 6.93 28.52
CA ILE A 185 14.64 5.89 29.52
C ILE A 185 15.43 4.78 28.83
N ASP A 186 16.54 4.41 29.48
CA ASP A 186 17.48 3.39 29.02
C ASP A 186 16.82 2.01 28.83
N ARG A 187 17.56 1.12 28.18
CA ARG A 187 17.10 -0.22 27.82
C ARG A 187 16.59 -0.99 29.06
N CYS A 188 15.30 -1.31 29.04
CA CYS A 188 14.63 -2.10 30.07
C CYS A 188 14.20 -3.47 29.53
N ASN A 189 14.10 -4.46 30.41
CA ASN A 189 13.46 -5.74 30.10
C ASN A 189 12.03 -5.50 29.55
N PRO A 190 11.56 -6.24 28.52
CA PRO A 190 10.20 -6.13 28.00
C PRO A 190 9.09 -6.14 29.07
N PHE A 191 9.27 -6.91 30.15
CA PHE A 191 8.33 -6.95 31.27
C PHE A 191 8.31 -5.63 32.07
N VAL A 192 9.49 -5.13 32.44
CA VAL A 192 9.65 -3.83 33.13
C VAL A 192 9.13 -2.70 32.23
N ARG A 193 9.39 -2.75 30.92
CA ARG A 193 8.87 -1.80 29.95
C ARG A 193 7.35 -1.73 30.01
N ARG A 194 6.66 -2.88 30.01
CA ARG A 194 5.19 -2.92 30.11
C ARG A 194 4.69 -2.29 31.42
N LEU A 195 5.36 -2.56 32.54
CA LEU A 195 5.02 -1.96 33.84
C LEU A 195 5.27 -0.44 33.86
N LEU A 196 6.33 0.04 33.23
CA LEU A 196 6.61 1.47 33.11
C LEU A 196 5.54 2.20 32.30
N PHE A 197 5.10 1.63 31.16
CA PHE A 197 3.98 2.20 30.40
C PHE A 197 2.70 2.29 31.25
N GLN A 198 2.43 1.29 32.09
CA GLN A 198 1.29 1.28 33.00
C GLN A 198 1.41 2.36 34.08
N GLU A 199 2.51 2.38 34.82
CA GLU A 199 2.69 3.29 35.96
C GLU A 199 2.82 4.75 35.54
N LEU A 200 3.57 5.03 34.48
CA LEU A 200 3.73 6.38 33.98
C LEU A 200 2.41 6.92 33.40
N GLY A 201 1.66 6.08 32.68
CA GLY A 201 0.34 6.43 32.15
C GLY A 201 -0.71 6.69 33.24
N GLN A 202 -0.60 6.05 34.41
CA GLN A 202 -1.48 6.32 35.55
C GLN A 202 -1.06 7.55 36.34
N LYS A 203 0.24 7.68 36.65
CA LYS A 203 0.74 8.73 37.56
C LYS A 203 0.88 10.09 36.90
N PHE A 204 1.08 10.13 35.58
CA PHE A 204 1.37 11.36 34.83
C PHE A 204 0.43 11.55 33.63
N LYS A 205 -0.82 11.07 33.75
CA LYS A 205 -1.80 10.98 32.66
C LYS A 205 -1.94 12.28 31.83
N ASP A 206 -1.85 13.43 32.48
CA ASP A 206 -2.04 14.74 31.86
C ASP A 206 -0.74 15.57 31.74
N GLU A 207 0.37 15.06 32.29
CA GLU A 207 1.66 15.76 32.35
C GLU A 207 2.67 15.22 31.32
N VAL A 208 2.51 13.97 30.91
CA VAL A 208 3.52 13.23 30.14
C VAL A 208 2.88 12.33 29.09
N PHE A 209 3.46 12.32 27.89
CA PHE A 209 3.19 11.34 26.85
C PHE A 209 4.33 10.33 26.77
N VAL A 210 4.01 9.04 26.87
CA VAL A 210 4.99 7.95 26.84
C VAL A 210 4.89 7.20 25.53
N ASP A 211 5.99 7.12 24.77
CA ASP A 211 6.07 6.37 23.53
C ASP A 211 7.32 5.48 23.45
N SER A 212 7.35 4.61 22.44
CA SER A 212 8.42 3.69 22.13
C SER A 212 9.14 4.14 20.87
N ARG A 213 10.40 4.59 20.97
CA ARG A 213 11.24 4.91 19.80
C ARG A 213 12.26 3.80 19.55
N THR A 214 12.50 3.45 18.29
CA THR A 214 13.58 2.54 17.89
C THR A 214 14.76 3.40 17.45
N LEU A 215 15.93 3.20 18.07
CA LEU A 215 17.17 3.90 17.73
C LEU A 215 17.84 3.28 16.49
N GLU A 216 18.84 3.96 15.94
CA GLU A 216 19.59 3.51 14.75
C GLU A 216 20.25 2.14 14.95
N ASN A 217 20.65 1.82 16.19
CA ASN A 217 21.20 0.53 16.58
C ASN A 217 20.14 -0.60 16.72
N LYS A 218 18.89 -0.35 16.31
CA LYS A 218 17.71 -1.23 16.46
C LYS A 218 17.24 -1.48 17.90
N ASP A 219 17.79 -0.79 18.89
CA ASP A 219 17.29 -0.89 20.27
C ASP A 219 16.00 -0.08 20.45
N ARG A 220 15.07 -0.63 21.23
CA ARG A 220 13.81 0.05 21.59
C ARG A 220 13.94 0.74 22.94
N VAL A 221 13.84 2.05 22.95
CA VAL A 221 13.87 2.89 24.16
C VAL A 221 12.50 3.47 24.45
N ILE A 222 12.22 3.81 25.71
CA ILE A 222 10.99 4.53 26.07
C ILE A 222 11.32 6.01 26.02
N VAL A 223 10.50 6.79 25.31
CA VAL A 223 10.61 8.24 25.23
C VAL A 223 9.44 8.83 25.99
N VAL A 224 9.76 9.76 26.88
CA VAL A 224 8.86 10.43 27.80
C VAL A 224 8.85 11.90 27.39
N THR A 225 7.77 12.36 26.77
CA THR A 225 7.65 13.73 26.29
C THR A 225 6.75 14.52 27.24
N ARG A 226 7.22 15.66 27.72
CA ARG A 226 6.43 16.54 28.58
C ARG A 226 5.26 17.14 27.77
N LEU A 227 4.08 17.21 28.37
CA LEU A 227 2.90 17.86 27.80
C LEU A 227 2.84 19.30 28.30
N THR A 228 2.77 20.25 27.37
CA THR A 228 2.49 21.66 27.64
C THR A 228 0.99 21.92 27.46
N SER A 229 0.47 23.02 28.01
CA SER A 229 -0.95 23.41 27.92
C SER A 229 -1.50 23.48 26.48
N GLU A 230 -0.62 23.65 25.48
CA GLU A 230 -0.96 23.65 24.04
C GLU A 230 -0.89 22.26 23.38
N ASN A 231 -0.19 21.30 23.99
CA ASN A 231 0.05 19.95 23.48
C ASN A 231 -0.65 18.92 24.37
N HIS A 232 -1.98 18.86 24.33
CA HIS A 232 -2.72 17.83 25.06
C HIS A 232 -2.35 16.42 24.59
N SER A 233 -2.31 15.44 25.49
CA SER A 233 -2.05 14.02 25.20
C SER A 233 -2.93 13.48 24.06
N SER A 234 -4.20 13.91 24.03
CA SER A 234 -5.16 13.62 22.97
C SER A 234 -4.66 14.01 21.58
N SER A 235 -4.01 15.17 21.43
CA SER A 235 -3.53 15.68 20.13
C SER A 235 -2.41 14.82 19.55
N LYS A 236 -1.49 14.31 20.39
CA LYS A 236 -0.39 13.43 19.94
C LYS A 236 -0.89 12.02 19.60
N ILE A 237 -1.85 11.51 20.37
CA ILE A 237 -2.51 10.23 20.07
C ILE A 237 -3.29 10.33 18.75
N GLU A 238 -4.01 11.42 18.55
CA GLU A 238 -4.74 11.69 17.31
C GLU A 238 -3.80 11.86 16.11
N GLN A 239 -2.70 12.60 16.25
CA GLN A 239 -1.66 12.71 15.22
C GLN A 239 -1.04 11.36 14.88
N LYS A 240 -0.72 10.53 15.88
CA LYS A 240 -0.18 9.18 15.66
C LYS A 240 -1.19 8.28 14.96
N THR A 241 -2.45 8.32 15.41
CA THR A 241 -3.56 7.59 14.79
C THR A 241 -3.72 8.01 13.34
N LYS A 242 -3.75 9.31 13.06
CA LYS A 242 -3.83 9.86 11.71
C LYS A 242 -2.65 9.40 10.85
N LYS A 243 -1.43 9.43 11.38
CA LYS A 243 -0.23 8.95 10.68
C LYS A 243 -0.31 7.45 10.35
N GLU A 244 -0.77 6.61 11.28
CA GLU A 244 -0.94 5.17 11.02
C GLU A 244 -1.99 4.91 9.93
N TRP A 245 -3.07 5.70 9.91
CA TRP A 245 -4.07 5.66 8.84
C TRP A 245 -3.50 6.15 7.49
N GLU A 246 -2.75 7.24 7.48
CA GLU A 246 -2.08 7.74 6.27
C GLU A 246 -1.08 6.72 5.71
N GLU A 247 -0.30 6.05 6.57
CA GLU A 247 0.61 4.98 6.16
C GLU A 247 -0.14 3.80 5.53
N LEU A 248 -1.33 3.46 6.05
CA LEU A 248 -2.19 2.44 5.46
C LEU A 248 -2.74 2.88 4.10
N GLU A 249 -3.24 4.11 4.00
CA GLU A 249 -3.76 4.68 2.75
C GLU A 249 -2.69 4.75 1.65
N ASP A 250 -1.42 4.97 2.02
CA ASP A 250 -0.27 4.95 1.13
C ASP A 250 0.10 3.54 0.69
N ALA A 251 -0.13 2.55 1.55
CA ALA A 251 0.12 1.15 1.27
C ALA A 251 -0.93 0.56 0.30
N VAL A 252 -2.19 0.96 0.45
CA VAL A 252 -3.27 0.62 -0.50
C VAL A 252 -2.93 1.18 -1.88
N GLY A 253 -2.44 2.42 -1.92
CA GLY A 253 -1.81 3.02 -3.09
C GLY A 253 -2.59 2.80 -4.39
N PHE A 254 -1.99 2.10 -5.35
CA PHE A 254 -2.53 1.91 -6.70
C PHE A 254 -3.84 1.12 -6.73
N SER A 255 -4.15 0.31 -5.71
CA SER A 255 -5.42 -0.42 -5.63
C SER A 255 -6.63 0.52 -5.68
N LYS A 256 -6.48 1.78 -5.26
CA LYS A 256 -7.51 2.83 -5.41
C LYS A 256 -7.84 3.12 -6.87
N VAL A 257 -6.84 3.14 -7.76
CA VAL A 257 -7.05 3.38 -9.20
C VAL A 257 -7.73 2.16 -9.82
N ALA A 258 -7.31 0.94 -9.44
CA ALA A 258 -7.97 -0.28 -9.90
C ALA A 258 -9.46 -0.32 -9.51
N GLN A 259 -9.80 0.10 -8.29
CA GLN A 259 -11.17 0.27 -7.81
C GLN A 259 -11.94 1.28 -8.67
N MET A 260 -11.38 2.47 -8.91
CA MET A 260 -12.02 3.51 -9.75
C MET A 260 -12.31 3.02 -11.17
N ILE A 261 -11.39 2.28 -11.78
CA ILE A 261 -11.59 1.69 -13.10
C ILE A 261 -12.75 0.68 -13.06
N SER A 262 -12.76 -0.20 -12.06
CA SER A 262 -13.81 -1.22 -11.87
C SER A 262 -15.21 -0.60 -11.69
N GLU A 263 -15.31 0.47 -10.89
CA GLU A 263 -16.56 1.18 -10.61
C GLU A 263 -17.07 2.03 -11.79
N SER A 264 -16.21 2.38 -12.75
CA SER A 264 -16.58 3.23 -13.89
C SER A 264 -17.49 2.53 -14.91
N HIS A 265 -17.48 1.19 -14.95
CA HIS A 265 -18.19 0.37 -15.94
C HIS A 265 -17.92 0.73 -17.42
N LEU A 266 -16.84 1.47 -17.70
CA LEU A 266 -16.48 1.87 -19.06
C LEU A 266 -15.98 0.68 -19.88
N ALA A 267 -16.19 0.75 -21.20
CA ALA A 267 -15.53 -0.15 -22.12
C ALA A 267 -14.01 0.10 -22.10
N TYR A 268 -13.23 -0.96 -22.14
CA TYR A 268 -11.77 -0.85 -22.21
C TYR A 268 -11.19 -1.80 -23.25
N GLN A 269 -10.25 -1.28 -24.04
CA GLN A 269 -9.54 -2.08 -25.04
C GLN A 269 -8.26 -2.65 -24.42
N ARG A 270 -8.11 -3.97 -24.48
CA ARG A 270 -7.00 -4.73 -23.88
C ARG A 270 -6.14 -5.36 -24.95
N GLN A 271 -4.82 -5.33 -24.76
CA GLN A 271 -3.92 -5.88 -25.76
C GLN A 271 -3.52 -7.34 -25.51
N VAL A 272 -3.60 -7.92 -24.29
CA VAL A 272 -3.19 -9.33 -24.07
C VAL A 272 -3.89 -10.01 -22.89
N VAL A 273 -4.19 -11.31 -23.00
CA VAL A 273 -4.73 -12.20 -21.93
C VAL A 273 -3.81 -12.24 -20.69
N ASN A 274 -2.49 -12.12 -20.86
CA ASN A 274 -1.54 -12.09 -19.74
C ASN A 274 -1.75 -10.85 -18.86
N CYS A 275 -2.07 -9.70 -19.45
CA CYS A 275 -2.35 -8.48 -18.68
C CYS A 275 -3.52 -8.68 -17.73
N PHE A 276 -4.51 -9.48 -18.14
CA PHE A 276 -5.64 -9.84 -17.28
C PHE A 276 -5.20 -10.74 -16.12
N ALA A 277 -4.48 -11.82 -16.41
CA ALA A 277 -4.01 -12.76 -15.39
C ALA A 277 -3.15 -12.08 -14.31
N HIS A 278 -2.22 -11.20 -14.71
CA HIS A 278 -1.40 -10.44 -13.77
C HIS A 278 -2.21 -9.42 -12.98
N CYS A 279 -3.12 -8.66 -13.61
CA CYS A 279 -3.98 -7.71 -12.88
C CYS A 279 -4.86 -8.43 -11.84
N VAL A 280 -5.44 -9.58 -12.20
CA VAL A 280 -6.27 -10.39 -11.29
C VAL A 280 -5.43 -10.87 -10.11
N SER A 281 -4.24 -11.42 -10.39
CA SER A 281 -3.34 -11.93 -9.36
C SER A 281 -2.86 -10.83 -8.41
N ASP A 282 -2.40 -9.71 -8.95
CA ASP A 282 -1.71 -8.69 -8.17
C ASP A 282 -2.66 -7.72 -7.47
N LEU A 283 -3.81 -7.42 -8.08
CA LEU A 283 -4.76 -6.42 -7.58
C LEU A 283 -6.00 -7.05 -6.94
N GLY A 284 -6.25 -8.35 -7.17
CA GLY A 284 -7.40 -9.07 -6.63
C GLY A 284 -8.74 -8.54 -7.13
N GLN A 285 -8.75 -7.71 -8.18
CA GLN A 285 -9.92 -7.09 -8.76
C GLN A 285 -9.92 -7.27 -10.27
N THR A 286 -11.07 -7.64 -10.80
CA THR A 286 -11.38 -7.51 -12.22
C THR A 286 -12.44 -6.43 -12.38
N PRO A 287 -12.40 -5.64 -13.47
CA PRO A 287 -13.54 -4.80 -13.81
C PRO A 287 -14.81 -5.60 -14.23
N THR A 288 -14.76 -6.93 -14.30
CA THR A 288 -15.88 -7.79 -14.73
C THR A 288 -15.60 -9.27 -14.44
N ASP A 289 -16.66 -10.06 -14.17
CA ASP A 289 -16.63 -11.52 -14.17
C ASP A 289 -16.14 -12.02 -15.54
N TRP A 290 -14.96 -12.64 -15.63
CA TRP A 290 -14.37 -13.09 -16.90
C TRP A 290 -15.25 -14.09 -17.66
N ARG A 291 -16.12 -14.82 -16.96
CA ARG A 291 -17.12 -15.70 -17.57
C ARG A 291 -18.15 -14.93 -18.41
N ALA A 292 -18.41 -13.66 -18.08
CA ALA A 292 -19.30 -12.79 -18.84
C ALA A 292 -18.63 -12.15 -20.07
N GLU A 293 -17.29 -12.04 -20.09
CA GLU A 293 -16.51 -11.46 -21.20
C GLU A 293 -16.13 -12.47 -22.29
N LEU A 294 -16.19 -13.77 -21.99
CA LEU A 294 -16.15 -14.82 -23.02
C LEU A 294 -17.44 -14.91 -23.85
N ASN A 295 -18.41 -14.02 -23.61
CA ASN A 295 -19.59 -13.90 -24.46
C ASN A 295 -19.16 -13.26 -25.81
N PRO A 296 -19.23 -13.98 -26.95
CA PRO A 296 -18.74 -13.51 -28.25
C PRO A 296 -19.38 -12.20 -28.75
N SER A 297 -20.48 -11.78 -28.12
CA SER A 297 -21.20 -10.54 -28.41
C SER A 297 -20.53 -9.27 -27.88
N ARG A 298 -19.51 -9.36 -27.02
CA ARG A 298 -18.79 -8.20 -26.44
C ARG A 298 -17.32 -8.08 -26.87
N LEU A 299 -16.76 -9.11 -27.50
CA LEU A 299 -15.41 -9.07 -28.09
C LEU A 299 -15.48 -8.48 -29.50
N VAL A 300 -15.48 -7.14 -29.61
CA VAL A 300 -15.24 -6.48 -30.90
C VAL A 300 -13.73 -6.45 -31.14
N ALA A 301 -13.18 -7.57 -31.57
CA ALA A 301 -11.91 -7.57 -32.29
C ALA A 301 -12.17 -7.04 -33.70
N ARG A 302 -12.20 -5.71 -33.87
CA ARG A 302 -12.07 -5.12 -35.21
C ARG A 302 -10.61 -5.25 -35.60
N SER A 303 -10.28 -6.31 -36.33
CA SER A 303 -9.11 -6.32 -37.19
C SER A 303 -9.27 -5.16 -38.18
N LEU A 304 -8.48 -4.11 -37.99
CA LEU A 304 -8.24 -3.15 -39.07
C LEU A 304 -7.36 -3.87 -40.08
N SER A 305 -7.98 -4.65 -40.97
CA SER A 305 -7.34 -5.00 -42.23
C SER A 305 -7.20 -3.72 -43.04
N SER A 306 -5.96 -3.29 -43.20
CA SER A 306 -5.54 -2.32 -44.20
C SER A 306 -6.01 -2.78 -45.58
N SER A 307 -7.12 -2.23 -46.05
CA SER A 307 -7.44 -2.21 -47.49
C SER A 307 -6.70 -1.02 -48.09
N GLY A 308 -5.43 -1.25 -48.41
CA GLY A 308 -4.65 -0.40 -49.30
C GLY A 308 -4.73 -0.96 -50.72
N THR A 309 -5.27 -0.14 -51.62
CA THR A 309 -5.18 -0.14 -53.10
C THR A 309 -5.59 -1.39 -53.87
#